data_AF-A7EQS2-F1
#
_entry.id   AF-A7EQS2-F1
#
_cell.length_a   1.000
_cell.length_b   1.000
_cell.length_c   1.000
_cell.angle_alpha   90.00
_cell.angle_beta   90.00
_cell.angle_gamma   90.00
#
_symmetry.space_group_name_H-M   'P 1'
#
loop_
_entity.id
_entity.type
_entity.pdbx_description
1 polymer ?
#
loop_
_entity_poly.entity_id
_entity_poly.type
_entity_poly.pdbx_seq_one_letter_code
_entity_poly.pdbx_strand_id
1 'polypeptide(L)'
;MTSEIAALILSYLTLFNSRVQQLILGAGATTTAGLKNITTKHLALAAQATSFISVLIPYIREYVRRNAGTGSSVSVLMGEFDKIRRAYLEHQQLIYDKFLNIMAGRATAHVKSMKMINWEDEPGASSINAYMETMTKETLTLHKVLNKHLPDMTVNMIMQLVFKSFREQLGKAFGDVVLGSEDAKARMLRDAEYFKTRVGGLDGANDAGDYIIKVVQDKNVPRATPPATTPPPAEGTQSALENGNGNGNNDNGNGSGPANS
;
A
#
# COMPACT_ATOMS: atom_id res chain seq x y z
N MET A 1 29.12 -48.16 7.07
CA MET A 1 28.05 -48.04 6.05
C MET A 1 26.93 -47.05 6.44
N THR A 2 26.04 -47.31 7.41
CA THR A 2 24.92 -46.38 7.73
C THR A 2 25.39 -44.96 8.06
N SER A 3 26.41 -44.82 8.90
CA SER A 3 26.96 -43.50 9.29
C SER A 3 27.64 -42.78 8.13
N GLU A 4 28.28 -43.49 7.20
CA GLU A 4 28.87 -42.91 5.98
C GLU A 4 27.78 -42.37 5.05
N ILE A 5 26.71 -43.14 4.82
CA ILE A 5 25.56 -42.71 4.01
C ILE A 5 24.91 -41.47 4.64
N ALA A 6 24.75 -41.46 5.96
CA ALA A 6 24.20 -40.31 6.67
C ALA A 6 25.07 -39.05 6.52
N ALA A 7 26.39 -39.18 6.57
CA ALA A 7 27.32 -38.06 6.33
C ALA A 7 27.21 -37.53 4.90
N LEU A 8 27.06 -38.41 3.89
CA LEU A 8 26.79 -37.99 2.52
C LEU A 8 25.46 -37.24 2.40
N ILE A 9 24.39 -37.75 3.03
CA ILE A 9 23.08 -37.07 3.04
C ILE A 9 23.20 -35.67 3.65
N LEU A 10 23.87 -35.51 4.79
CA LEU A 10 24.12 -34.20 5.40
C LEU A 10 24.88 -33.26 4.45
N SER A 11 25.86 -33.80 3.73
CA SER A 11 26.66 -33.03 2.77
C SER A 11 25.78 -32.53 1.62
N TYR A 12 24.91 -33.37 1.07
CA TYR A 12 23.93 -32.97 0.05
C TYR A 12 22.91 -31.96 0.57
N LEU A 13 22.36 -32.16 1.76
CA LEU A 13 21.42 -31.22 2.39
C LEU A 13 22.07 -29.84 2.59
N THR A 14 23.33 -29.82 3.03
CA THR A 14 24.10 -28.59 3.22
C THR A 14 24.37 -27.88 1.89
N LEU A 15 24.82 -28.64 0.89
CA LEU A 15 25.11 -28.12 -0.45
C LEU A 15 23.84 -27.52 -1.09
N PHE A 16 22.72 -28.24 -1.03
CA PHE A 16 21.45 -27.75 -1.57
C PHE A 16 21.03 -26.44 -0.91
N ASN A 17 21.03 -26.38 0.44
CA ASN A 17 20.61 -25.18 1.16
C ASN A 17 21.47 -23.97 0.78
N SER A 18 22.80 -24.14 0.81
CA SER A 18 23.77 -23.12 0.44
C SER A 18 23.57 -22.63 -1.00
N ARG A 19 23.37 -23.56 -1.94
CA ARG A 19 23.22 -23.23 -3.35
C ARG A 19 21.91 -22.48 -3.62
N VAL A 20 20.79 -22.89 -3.02
CA VAL A 20 19.53 -22.17 -3.15
C VAL A 20 19.65 -20.76 -2.55
N GLN A 21 20.27 -20.64 -1.37
CA GLN A 21 20.48 -19.34 -0.72
C GLN A 21 21.31 -18.40 -1.59
N GLN A 22 22.42 -18.88 -2.15
CA GLN A 22 23.26 -18.11 -3.06
C GLN A 22 22.50 -17.67 -4.32
N LEU A 23 21.74 -18.58 -4.93
CA LEU A 23 21.04 -18.29 -6.18
C LEU A 23 19.87 -17.30 -5.98
N ILE A 24 19.13 -17.43 -4.89
CA ILE A 24 17.89 -16.68 -4.63
C ILE A 24 18.15 -15.39 -3.85
N LEU A 25 18.86 -15.48 -2.72
CA LEU A 25 19.14 -14.33 -1.86
C LEU A 25 20.43 -13.62 -2.25
N GLY A 26 21.46 -14.37 -2.65
CA GLY A 26 22.76 -13.84 -3.09
C GLY A 26 22.82 -13.37 -4.55
N ALA A 27 21.68 -13.26 -5.24
CA ALA A 27 21.58 -12.91 -6.66
C ALA A 27 22.42 -13.79 -7.62
N GLY A 28 22.87 -14.97 -7.17
CA GLY A 28 23.68 -15.88 -7.98
C GLY A 28 22.96 -16.34 -9.25
N ALA A 29 21.62 -16.40 -9.24
CA ALA A 29 20.84 -16.77 -10.43
C ALA A 29 21.00 -15.75 -11.56
N THR A 30 21.09 -14.46 -11.25
CA THR A 30 21.28 -13.42 -12.27
C THR A 30 22.71 -13.35 -12.78
N THR A 31 23.68 -13.65 -11.91
CA THR A 31 25.11 -13.54 -12.25
C THR A 31 25.68 -14.79 -12.92
N THR A 32 25.26 -15.98 -12.47
CA THR A 32 25.90 -17.26 -12.86
C THR A 32 24.98 -18.20 -13.62
N ALA A 33 23.66 -18.05 -13.50
CA ALA A 33 22.69 -18.92 -14.18
C ALA A 33 21.98 -18.24 -15.36
N GLY A 34 22.34 -16.99 -15.68
CA GLY A 34 21.82 -16.27 -16.86
C GLY A 34 20.35 -15.82 -16.76
N LEU A 35 19.72 -15.86 -15.57
CA LEU A 35 18.39 -15.30 -15.42
C LEU A 35 18.43 -13.77 -15.49
N LYS A 36 17.54 -13.16 -16.28
CA LYS A 36 17.42 -11.70 -16.30
C LYS A 36 17.00 -11.13 -14.95
N ASN A 37 16.04 -11.77 -14.28
CA ASN A 37 15.48 -11.31 -13.00
C ASN A 37 15.07 -12.48 -12.12
N ILE A 38 15.18 -12.29 -10.80
CA ILE A 38 14.57 -13.18 -9.81
C ILE A 38 13.14 -12.67 -9.53
N THR A 39 12.14 -13.49 -9.82
CA THR A 39 10.72 -13.13 -9.71
C THR A 39 10.12 -13.66 -8.40
N THR A 40 8.97 -13.13 -7.99
CA THR A 40 8.20 -13.64 -6.83
C THR A 40 7.96 -15.15 -6.91
N LYS A 41 7.72 -15.69 -8.12
CA LYS A 41 7.55 -17.13 -8.33
C LYS A 41 8.80 -17.92 -7.92
N HIS A 42 10.00 -17.42 -8.25
CA HIS A 42 11.25 -18.08 -7.88
C HIS A 42 11.45 -18.10 -6.38
N LEU A 43 11.17 -16.98 -5.69
CA LEU A 43 11.22 -16.94 -4.22
C LEU A 43 10.21 -17.91 -3.59
N ALA A 44 8.98 -17.96 -4.11
CA ALA A 44 7.93 -18.81 -3.54
C ALA A 44 8.27 -20.30 -3.69
N LEU A 45 8.76 -20.70 -4.87
CA LEU A 45 9.22 -22.07 -5.11
C LEU A 45 10.43 -22.42 -4.25
N ALA A 46 11.37 -21.49 -4.05
CA ALA A 46 12.52 -21.69 -3.18
C ALA A 46 12.08 -21.91 -1.72
N ALA A 47 11.18 -21.07 -1.20
CA ALA A 47 10.63 -21.22 0.14
C ALA A 47 9.87 -22.55 0.31
N GLN A 48 9.11 -22.96 -0.71
CA GLN A 48 8.40 -24.24 -0.65
C GLN A 48 9.36 -25.44 -0.67
N ALA A 49 10.41 -25.38 -1.49
CA ALA A 49 11.43 -26.42 -1.57
C ALA A 49 12.23 -26.55 -0.26
N THR A 50 12.63 -25.42 0.34
CA THR A 50 13.32 -25.43 1.64
C THR A 50 12.41 -25.93 2.74
N SER A 51 11.13 -25.51 2.76
CA SER A 51 10.12 -26.03 3.70
C SER A 51 9.97 -27.54 3.59
N PHE A 52 9.79 -28.06 2.37
CA PHE A 52 9.63 -29.49 2.13
C PHE A 52 10.81 -30.30 2.66
N ILE A 53 12.05 -29.89 2.34
CA ILE A 53 13.25 -30.57 2.82
C ILE A 53 13.35 -30.48 4.35
N SER A 54 13.05 -29.31 4.94
CA SER A 54 13.07 -29.13 6.40
C SER A 54 12.14 -30.10 7.14
N VAL A 55 11.00 -30.44 6.52
CA VAL A 55 10.02 -31.41 7.06
C VAL A 55 10.52 -32.83 6.92
N LEU A 56 11.30 -33.16 5.88
CA LEU A 56 11.88 -34.50 5.69
C LEU A 56 13.04 -34.80 6.63
N ILE A 57 13.86 -33.80 6.98
CA ILE A 57 15.08 -33.98 7.78
C ILE A 57 14.86 -34.78 9.08
N PRO A 58 13.82 -34.53 9.90
CA PRO A 58 13.55 -35.30 11.11
C PRO A 58 13.31 -36.79 10.86
N TYR A 59 12.62 -37.13 9.77
CA TYR A 59 12.36 -38.53 9.40
C TYR A 59 13.63 -39.23 8.94
N ILE A 60 14.46 -38.54 8.15
CA ILE A 60 15.78 -39.02 7.73
C ILE A 60 16.66 -39.24 8.96
N ARG A 61 16.72 -38.25 9.86
CA ARG A 61 17.47 -38.30 11.12
C ARG A 61 17.03 -39.51 11.96
N GLU A 62 15.73 -39.70 12.14
CA GLU A 62 15.18 -40.80 12.92
C GLU A 62 15.48 -42.17 12.28
N TYR A 63 15.40 -42.27 10.96
CA TYR A 63 15.80 -43.48 10.24
C TYR A 63 17.28 -43.80 10.46
N VAL A 64 18.17 -42.82 10.33
CA VAL A 64 19.61 -43.00 10.59
C VAL A 64 19.85 -43.43 12.03
N ARG A 65 19.20 -42.78 13.00
CA ARG A 65 19.31 -43.11 14.43
C ARG A 65 19.00 -44.57 14.72
N ARG A 66 17.94 -45.12 14.10
CA ARG A 66 17.52 -46.52 14.30
C ARG A 66 18.49 -47.54 13.71
N ASN A 67 19.24 -47.17 12.67
CA ASN A 67 20.09 -48.09 11.91
C ASN A 67 21.60 -47.91 12.17
N ALA A 68 22.01 -46.84 12.85
CA ALA A 68 23.42 -46.54 13.11
C ALA A 68 23.93 -47.07 14.47
N GLY A 69 23.07 -47.69 15.28
CA GLY A 69 23.41 -48.19 16.62
C GLY A 69 23.54 -47.07 17.67
N THR A 70 24.21 -47.38 18.79
CA THR A 70 24.41 -46.45 19.91
C THR A 70 25.87 -46.05 20.05
N GLY A 71 26.15 -44.76 20.29
CA GLY A 71 27.51 -44.26 20.53
C GLY A 71 27.62 -42.75 20.40
N SER A 72 28.72 -42.17 20.90
CA SER A 72 28.97 -40.72 20.87
C SER A 72 29.01 -40.14 19.46
N SER A 73 29.56 -40.86 18.48
CA SER A 73 29.59 -40.47 17.07
C SER A 73 28.18 -40.34 16.46
N VAL A 74 27.25 -41.22 16.84
CA VAL A 74 25.84 -41.16 16.42
C VAL A 74 25.16 -39.95 17.04
N SER A 75 25.43 -39.64 18.31
CA SER A 75 24.90 -38.42 18.97
C SER A 75 25.35 -37.14 18.26
N VAL A 76 26.63 -37.05 17.88
CA VAL A 76 27.15 -35.90 17.10
C VAL A 76 26.43 -35.79 15.76
N LEU A 77 26.29 -36.91 15.04
CA LEU A 77 25.60 -36.96 13.76
C LEU A 77 24.13 -36.50 13.85
N MET A 78 23.42 -36.86 14.92
CA MET A 78 22.06 -36.39 15.18
C MET A 78 22.01 -34.87 15.38
N GLY A 79 22.99 -34.31 16.09
CA GLY A 79 23.16 -32.87 16.26
C GLY A 79 23.36 -32.13 14.93
N GLU A 80 24.11 -32.72 13.99
CA GLU A 80 24.31 -32.14 12.66
C GLU A 80 23.01 -32.13 11.83
N PHE A 81 22.16 -33.16 11.93
CA PHE A 81 20.82 -33.13 11.32
C PHE A 81 19.94 -32.02 11.90
N ASP A 82 19.98 -31.84 13.22
CA ASP A 82 19.20 -30.79 13.89
C ASP A 82 19.72 -29.40 13.54
N LYS A 83 21.03 -29.25 13.33
CA LYS A 83 21.67 -28.01 12.89
C LYS A 83 21.30 -27.67 11.45
N ILE A 84 21.40 -28.62 10.51
CA ILE A 84 21.04 -28.34 9.12
C ILE A 84 19.55 -28.04 9.00
N ARG A 85 18.66 -28.73 9.74
CA ARG A 85 17.22 -28.39 9.77
C ARG A 85 16.99 -26.93 10.18
N ARG A 86 17.65 -26.47 11.24
CA ARG A 86 17.56 -25.06 11.68
C ARG A 86 18.00 -24.11 10.57
N ALA A 87 19.09 -24.41 9.87
CA ALA A 87 19.54 -23.59 8.75
C ALA A 87 18.54 -23.52 7.58
N TYR A 88 17.76 -24.59 7.32
CA TYR A 88 16.66 -24.55 6.34
C TYR A 88 15.51 -23.64 6.78
N LEU A 89 15.13 -23.69 8.07
CA LEU A 89 14.08 -22.85 8.64
C LEU A 89 14.48 -21.37 8.67
N GLU A 90 15.74 -21.08 9.03
CA GLU A 90 16.31 -19.73 8.98
C GLU A 90 16.32 -19.19 7.53
N HIS A 91 16.75 -20.02 6.57
CA HIS A 91 16.73 -19.65 5.16
C HIS A 91 15.30 -19.37 4.66
N GLN A 92 14.31 -20.17 5.07
CA GLN A 92 12.90 -19.92 4.77
C GLN A 92 12.45 -18.55 5.30
N GLN A 93 12.81 -18.21 6.54
CA GLN A 93 12.49 -16.90 7.13
C GLN A 93 13.13 -15.75 6.33
N LEU A 94 14.40 -15.88 5.92
CA LEU A 94 15.07 -14.87 5.10
C LEU A 94 14.37 -14.64 3.75
N ILE A 95 13.77 -15.68 3.16
CA ILE A 95 12.97 -15.53 1.94
C ILE A 95 11.67 -14.76 2.23
N TYR A 96 11.02 -15.00 3.37
CA TYR A 96 9.83 -14.26 3.80
C TYR A 96 10.12 -12.79 4.05
N ASP A 97 11.23 -12.48 4.73
CA ASP A 97 11.69 -11.11 4.92
C ASP A 97 12.00 -10.43 3.58
N LYS A 98 12.54 -11.19 2.61
CA LYS A 98 12.78 -10.66 1.25
C LYS A 98 11.48 -10.32 0.51
N PHE A 99 10.41 -11.08 0.67
CA PHE A 99 9.09 -10.69 0.12
C PHE A 99 8.62 -9.37 0.72
N LEU A 100 8.70 -9.24 2.04
CA LEU A 100 8.29 -8.02 2.73
C LEU A 100 9.11 -6.81 2.26
N ASN A 101 10.43 -6.95 2.19
CA ASN A 101 11.32 -5.87 1.74
C ASN A 101 11.04 -5.43 0.30
N ILE A 102 10.74 -6.36 -0.60
CA ILE A 102 10.37 -6.04 -1.99
C ILE A 102 9.06 -5.23 -2.01
N MET A 103 8.06 -5.63 -1.23
CA MET A 103 6.77 -4.95 -1.22
C MET A 103 6.83 -3.59 -0.50
N ALA A 104 7.58 -3.50 0.60
CA ALA A 104 7.83 -2.24 1.29
C ALA A 104 8.53 -1.24 0.35
N GLY A 105 9.55 -1.67 -0.40
CA GLY A 105 10.24 -0.84 -1.39
C GLY A 105 9.32 -0.37 -2.52
N ARG A 106 8.41 -1.24 -3.01
CA ARG A 106 7.39 -0.85 -3.99
C ARG A 106 6.43 0.20 -3.42
N ALA A 107 5.94 0.03 -2.19
CA ALA A 107 5.11 1.02 -1.54
C ALA A 107 5.83 2.37 -1.40
N THR A 108 7.10 2.36 -1.01
CA THR A 108 7.91 3.59 -0.94
C THR A 108 8.00 4.29 -2.29
N ALA A 109 8.20 3.54 -3.38
CA ALA A 109 8.22 4.09 -4.74
C ALA A 109 6.87 4.70 -5.14
N HIS A 110 5.77 4.00 -4.86
CA HIS A 110 4.41 4.51 -5.13
C HIS A 110 4.06 5.73 -4.30
N VAL A 111 4.47 5.77 -3.02
CA VAL A 111 4.34 6.95 -2.15
C VAL A 111 5.13 8.13 -2.71
N LYS A 112 6.35 7.91 -3.22
CA LYS A 112 7.14 8.97 -3.86
C LYS A 112 6.41 9.52 -5.09
N SER A 113 5.85 8.67 -5.94
CA SER A 113 5.05 9.09 -7.09
C SER A 113 3.80 9.86 -6.67
N MET A 114 3.11 9.40 -5.61
CA MET A 114 1.94 10.07 -5.05
C MET A 114 2.26 11.48 -4.53
N LYS A 115 3.41 11.67 -3.86
CA LYS A 115 3.85 12.98 -3.36
C LYS A 115 4.17 14.00 -4.47
N MET A 116 4.33 13.56 -5.72
CA MET A 116 4.53 14.46 -6.87
C MET A 116 3.22 14.91 -7.52
N ILE A 117 2.08 14.38 -7.06
CA ILE A 117 0.77 14.75 -7.60
C ILE A 117 0.36 16.10 -7.03
N ASN A 118 0.04 17.04 -7.91
CA ASN A 118 -0.75 18.20 -7.53
C ASN A 118 -2.22 17.77 -7.43
N TRP A 119 -2.75 17.77 -6.20
CA TRP A 119 -4.12 17.31 -5.93
C TRP A 119 -5.18 18.34 -6.35
N GLU A 120 -4.77 19.59 -6.55
CA GLU A 120 -5.64 20.70 -6.96
C GLU A 120 -5.87 20.75 -8.49
N ASP A 121 -5.05 20.03 -9.26
CA ASP A 121 -5.26 19.93 -10.71
C ASP A 121 -6.52 19.11 -11.01
N GLU A 122 -7.16 19.42 -12.14
CA GLU A 122 -8.25 18.60 -12.65
C GLU A 122 -7.81 17.12 -12.75
N PRO A 123 -8.71 16.18 -12.41
CA PRO A 123 -8.40 14.78 -12.57
C PRO A 123 -8.05 14.50 -14.04
N GLY A 124 -7.00 13.69 -14.25
CA GLY A 124 -6.65 13.23 -15.58
C GLY A 124 -7.72 12.32 -16.19
N ALA A 125 -7.40 11.67 -17.31
CA ALA A 125 -8.35 10.81 -18.02
C ALA A 125 -8.95 9.65 -17.16
N SER A 126 -8.27 9.23 -16.08
CA SER A 126 -8.79 8.29 -15.08
C SER A 126 -9.15 9.02 -13.78
N SER A 127 -10.23 8.60 -13.15
CA SER A 127 -10.66 9.11 -11.84
C SER A 127 -9.74 8.69 -10.69
N ILE A 128 -8.91 7.65 -10.90
CA ILE A 128 -7.94 7.09 -9.95
C ILE A 128 -6.52 7.37 -10.45
N ASN A 129 -5.62 7.74 -9.55
CA ASN A 129 -4.24 8.02 -9.93
C ASN A 129 -3.44 6.74 -10.23
N ALA A 130 -2.57 6.80 -11.23
CA ALA A 130 -1.82 5.66 -11.75
C ALA A 130 -0.96 4.92 -10.72
N TYR A 131 -0.44 5.61 -9.70
CA TYR A 131 0.33 4.96 -8.62
C TYR A 131 -0.54 3.96 -7.86
N MET A 132 -1.81 4.29 -7.61
CA MET A 132 -2.72 3.46 -6.83
C MET A 132 -3.22 2.26 -7.64
N GLU A 133 -3.53 2.47 -8.92
CA GLU A 133 -3.86 1.39 -9.86
C GLU A 133 -2.70 0.39 -9.97
N THR A 134 -1.47 0.90 -10.12
CA THR A 134 -0.28 0.05 -10.23
C THR A 134 -0.02 -0.71 -8.94
N MET A 135 -0.05 -0.03 -7.79
CA MET A 135 0.22 -0.65 -6.48
C MET A 135 -0.77 -1.77 -6.16
N THR A 136 -2.08 -1.56 -6.38
CA THR A 136 -3.11 -2.59 -6.13
C THR A 136 -2.95 -3.76 -7.09
N LYS A 137 -2.64 -3.52 -8.38
CA LYS A 137 -2.37 -4.57 -9.37
C LYS A 137 -1.14 -5.43 -9.00
N GLU A 138 -0.06 -4.80 -8.56
CA GLU A 138 1.13 -5.49 -8.10
C GLU A 138 0.86 -6.33 -6.84
N THR A 139 0.07 -5.80 -5.91
CA THR A 139 -0.34 -6.50 -4.68
C THR A 139 -1.19 -7.73 -5.00
N LEU A 140 -2.18 -7.59 -5.90
CA LEU A 140 -3.00 -8.72 -6.37
C LEU A 140 -2.16 -9.80 -7.07
N THR A 141 -1.19 -9.37 -7.87
CA THR A 141 -0.27 -10.28 -8.56
C THR A 141 0.61 -11.03 -7.56
N LEU A 142 1.16 -10.35 -6.54
CA LEU A 142 1.89 -10.97 -5.46
C LEU A 142 1.03 -12.03 -4.77
N HIS A 143 -0.15 -11.65 -4.26
CA HIS A 143 -1.05 -12.55 -3.55
C HIS A 143 -1.36 -13.80 -4.38
N LYS A 144 -1.71 -13.62 -5.67
CA LYS A 144 -1.99 -14.73 -6.59
C LYS A 144 -0.79 -15.69 -6.74
N VAL A 145 0.42 -15.16 -6.84
CA VAL A 145 1.64 -15.99 -6.98
C VAL A 145 1.95 -16.72 -5.67
N LEU A 146 1.82 -16.06 -4.52
CA LEU A 146 2.05 -16.68 -3.21
C LEU A 146 1.03 -17.79 -2.95
N ASN A 147 -0.26 -17.52 -3.13
CA ASN A 147 -1.35 -18.50 -2.95
C ASN A 147 -1.19 -19.73 -3.86
N LYS A 148 -0.68 -19.55 -5.08
CA LYS A 148 -0.41 -20.68 -5.97
C LYS A 148 0.72 -21.61 -5.48
N HIS A 149 1.64 -21.14 -4.65
CA HIS A 149 2.92 -21.82 -4.39
C HIS A 149 3.22 -22.08 -2.92
N LEU A 150 2.50 -21.45 -2.00
CA LEU A 150 2.71 -21.54 -0.56
C LEU A 150 1.39 -21.91 0.14
N PRO A 151 1.43 -22.53 1.34
CA PRO A 151 0.24 -22.80 2.13
C PRO A 151 -0.49 -21.53 2.56
N ASP A 152 -1.82 -21.58 2.65
CA ASP A 152 -2.68 -20.43 3.00
C ASP A 152 -2.24 -19.71 4.27
N MET A 153 -1.88 -20.45 5.32
CA MET A 153 -1.39 -19.87 6.57
C MET A 153 -0.12 -19.04 6.38
N THR A 154 0.82 -19.51 5.56
CA THR A 154 2.05 -18.79 5.22
C THR A 154 1.74 -17.54 4.41
N VAL A 155 0.84 -17.65 3.42
CA VAL A 155 0.42 -16.51 2.59
C VAL A 155 -0.21 -15.43 3.47
N ASN A 156 -1.15 -15.82 4.34
CA ASN A 156 -1.81 -14.91 5.26
C ASN A 156 -0.79 -14.18 6.16
N MET A 157 0.16 -14.91 6.76
CA MET A 157 1.22 -14.31 7.58
C MET A 157 2.06 -13.28 6.81
N ILE A 158 2.49 -13.60 5.58
CA ILE A 158 3.27 -12.67 4.75
C ILE A 158 2.42 -11.44 4.38
N MET A 159 1.17 -11.66 3.96
CA MET A 159 0.28 -10.59 3.53
C MET A 159 -0.08 -9.64 4.68
N GLN A 160 -0.28 -10.14 5.90
CA GLN A 160 -0.48 -9.30 7.09
C GLN A 160 0.66 -8.30 7.28
N LEU A 161 1.91 -8.74 7.15
CA LEU A 161 3.08 -7.87 7.29
C LEU A 161 3.18 -6.85 6.15
N VAL A 162 2.84 -7.26 4.92
CA VAL A 162 2.80 -6.37 3.75
C VAL A 162 1.74 -5.28 3.95
N PHE A 163 0.52 -5.64 4.34
CA PHE A 163 -0.56 -4.69 4.57
C PHE A 163 -0.32 -3.77 5.75
N LYS A 164 0.31 -4.28 6.83
CA LYS A 164 0.78 -3.43 7.92
C LYS A 164 1.75 -2.36 7.42
N SER A 165 2.72 -2.75 6.59
CA SER A 165 3.65 -1.80 5.98
C SER A 165 2.95 -0.76 5.10
N PHE A 166 1.95 -1.18 4.31
CA PHE A 166 1.16 -0.25 3.50
C PHE A 166 0.34 0.72 4.34
N ARG A 167 -0.31 0.22 5.39
CA ARG A 167 -1.09 1.02 6.35
C ARG A 167 -0.24 2.16 6.94
N GLU A 168 0.98 1.82 7.37
CA GLU A 168 1.92 2.79 7.94
C GLU A 168 2.43 3.80 6.89
N GLN A 169 2.90 3.31 5.73
CA GLN A 169 3.50 4.17 4.70
C GLN A 169 2.48 5.09 4.02
N LEU A 170 1.32 4.56 3.62
CA LEU A 170 0.26 5.33 2.97
C LEU A 170 -0.45 6.24 3.95
N GLY A 171 -0.74 5.76 5.17
CA GLY A 171 -1.35 6.59 6.21
C GLY A 171 -0.48 7.81 6.52
N LYS A 172 0.82 7.62 6.71
CA LYS A 172 1.74 8.75 6.89
C LYS A 172 1.76 9.66 5.67
N ALA A 173 1.92 9.10 4.47
CA ALA A 173 2.04 9.89 3.26
C ALA A 173 0.78 10.72 2.95
N PHE A 174 -0.42 10.16 3.08
CA PHE A 174 -1.66 10.90 2.93
C PHE A 174 -1.84 11.93 4.06
N GLY A 175 -1.44 11.61 5.29
CA GLY A 175 -1.44 12.54 6.41
C GLY A 175 -0.61 13.80 6.13
N ASP A 176 0.59 13.62 5.56
CA ASP A 176 1.55 14.69 5.26
C ASP A 176 1.08 15.68 4.16
N VAL A 177 0.17 15.28 3.26
CA VAL A 177 -0.28 16.15 2.15
C VAL A 177 -1.16 17.27 2.67
N VAL A 178 -0.88 18.52 2.34
CA VAL A 178 -1.81 19.64 2.62
C VAL A 178 -2.74 19.83 1.43
N LEU A 179 -4.05 19.90 1.68
CA LEU A 179 -5.08 20.05 0.65
C LEU A 179 -5.69 21.45 0.73
N GLY A 180 -5.88 22.08 -0.42
CA GLY A 180 -6.46 23.41 -0.58
C GLY A 180 -7.96 23.41 -0.89
N SER A 181 -8.49 22.30 -1.43
CA SER A 181 -9.91 22.18 -1.83
C SER A 181 -10.57 20.86 -1.43
N GLU A 182 -11.90 20.89 -1.32
CA GLU A 182 -12.71 19.70 -1.03
C GLU A 182 -12.67 18.72 -2.21
N ASP A 183 -12.51 19.23 -3.44
CA ASP A 183 -12.33 18.41 -4.63
C ASP A 183 -11.02 17.61 -4.59
N ALA A 184 -9.93 18.23 -4.12
CA ALA A 184 -8.66 17.56 -3.89
C ALA A 184 -8.77 16.46 -2.82
N LYS A 185 -9.52 16.73 -1.73
CA LYS A 185 -9.83 15.72 -0.71
C LYS A 185 -10.67 14.58 -1.26
N ALA A 186 -11.72 14.86 -2.02
CA ALA A 186 -12.54 13.86 -2.68
C ALA A 186 -11.72 13.00 -3.66
N ARG A 187 -10.78 13.60 -4.38
CA ARG A 187 -9.86 12.88 -5.28
C ARG A 187 -8.93 11.93 -4.52
N MET A 188 -8.34 12.39 -3.42
CA MET A 188 -7.53 11.52 -2.55
C MET A 188 -8.35 10.40 -1.92
N LEU A 189 -9.60 10.68 -1.53
CA LEU A 189 -10.51 9.70 -0.96
C LEU A 189 -10.84 8.59 -1.97
N ARG A 190 -11.06 8.93 -3.24
CA ARG A 190 -11.27 7.94 -4.31
C ARG A 190 -10.10 6.96 -4.43
N ASP A 191 -8.85 7.43 -4.34
CA ASP A 191 -7.67 6.54 -4.35
C ASP A 191 -7.67 5.60 -3.14
N ALA A 192 -7.98 6.11 -1.94
CA ALA A 192 -8.06 5.32 -0.71
C ALA A 192 -9.17 4.26 -0.75
N GLU A 193 -10.35 4.62 -1.27
CA GLU A 193 -11.48 3.71 -1.48
C GLU A 193 -11.16 2.67 -2.55
N TYR A 194 -10.47 3.05 -3.62
CA TYR A 194 -10.01 2.13 -4.63
C TYR A 194 -9.03 1.10 -4.04
N PHE A 195 -8.09 1.53 -3.20
CA PHE A 195 -7.21 0.61 -2.47
C PHE A 195 -8.02 -0.42 -1.66
N LYS A 196 -8.91 0.05 -0.76
CA LYS A 196 -9.74 -0.85 0.05
C LYS A 196 -10.56 -1.81 -0.80
N THR A 197 -11.19 -1.32 -1.86
CA THR A 197 -12.05 -2.13 -2.73
C THR A 197 -11.26 -3.21 -3.47
N ARG A 198 -10.04 -2.90 -3.94
CA ARG A 198 -9.25 -3.82 -4.74
C ARG A 198 -8.49 -4.86 -3.93
N VAL A 199 -8.02 -4.52 -2.74
CA VAL A 199 -7.14 -5.40 -1.95
C VAL A 199 -7.66 -5.71 -0.54
N GLY A 200 -8.73 -5.06 -0.07
CA GLY A 200 -9.29 -5.27 1.27
C GLY A 200 -9.94 -6.63 1.49
N GLY A 201 -10.38 -7.31 0.41
CA GLY A 201 -10.88 -8.68 0.48
C GLY A 201 -9.79 -9.76 0.52
N LEU A 202 -8.51 -9.37 0.50
CA LEU A 202 -7.40 -10.32 0.59
C LEU A 202 -7.14 -10.72 2.05
N ASP A 203 -6.83 -11.98 2.24
CA ASP A 203 -6.42 -12.50 3.54
C ASP A 203 -5.20 -11.75 4.08
N GLY A 204 -5.32 -11.25 5.30
CA GLY A 204 -4.31 -10.43 5.96
C GLY A 204 -4.42 -8.92 5.73
N ALA A 205 -5.38 -8.44 4.92
CA ALA A 205 -5.61 -7.00 4.73
C ALA A 205 -6.08 -6.28 6.00
N ASN A 206 -6.84 -6.97 6.87
CA ASN A 206 -7.37 -6.44 8.13
C ASN A 206 -8.01 -5.05 7.93
N ASP A 207 -7.72 -4.09 8.82
CA ASP A 207 -8.23 -2.72 8.81
C ASP A 207 -7.41 -1.77 7.90
N ALA A 208 -6.45 -2.26 7.11
CA ALA A 208 -5.50 -1.37 6.41
C ALA A 208 -6.21 -0.38 5.47
N GLY A 209 -7.21 -0.84 4.73
CA GLY A 209 -8.01 0.00 3.84
C GLY A 209 -8.87 1.01 4.60
N ASP A 210 -9.55 0.57 5.66
CA ASP A 210 -10.38 1.44 6.51
C ASP A 210 -9.56 2.53 7.20
N TYR A 211 -8.39 2.18 7.71
CA TYR A 211 -7.46 3.12 8.32
C TYR A 211 -7.01 4.19 7.33
N ILE A 212 -6.61 3.80 6.12
CA ILE A 212 -6.17 4.74 5.08
C ILE A 212 -7.30 5.69 4.69
N ILE A 213 -8.53 5.20 4.52
CA ILE A 213 -9.70 6.03 4.26
C ILE A 213 -9.92 7.03 5.39
N LYS A 214 -9.88 6.57 6.64
CA LYS A 214 -10.08 7.43 7.81
C LYS A 214 -9.05 8.57 7.86
N VAL A 215 -7.77 8.27 7.59
CA VAL A 215 -6.70 9.28 7.54
C VAL A 215 -7.03 10.39 6.54
N VAL A 216 -7.59 10.06 5.38
CA VAL A 216 -7.99 11.05 4.37
C VAL A 216 -9.24 11.83 4.78
N GLN A 217 -10.22 11.15 5.38
CA GLN A 217 -11.45 11.77 5.88
C GLN A 217 -11.19 12.80 6.99
N ASP A 218 -10.24 12.52 7.89
CA ASP A 218 -9.87 13.38 9.01
C ASP A 218 -9.07 14.63 8.58
N LYS A 219 -8.74 14.79 7.29
CA LYS A 219 -8.04 15.98 6.80
C LYS A 219 -8.95 17.21 6.81
N ASN A 220 -8.46 18.30 7.39
CA ASN A 220 -9.10 19.61 7.30
C ASN A 220 -8.72 20.30 5.99
N VAL A 221 -9.73 20.84 5.30
CA VAL A 221 -9.58 21.61 4.08
C VAL A 221 -10.09 23.04 4.38
N PRO A 222 -9.43 24.09 3.88
CA PRO A 222 -9.96 25.44 3.94
C PRO A 222 -11.35 25.48 3.27
N ARG A 223 -12.40 25.78 4.05
CA ARG A 223 -13.76 25.96 3.52
C ARG A 223 -13.72 27.14 2.54
N ALA A 224 -14.11 26.92 1.29
CA ALA A 224 -14.33 28.02 0.35
C ALA A 224 -15.32 29.01 0.98
N THR A 225 -14.87 30.23 1.22
CA THR A 225 -15.75 31.33 1.64
C THR A 225 -16.83 31.48 0.56
N PRO A 226 -18.12 31.45 0.89
CA PRO A 226 -19.17 31.75 -0.09
C PRO A 226 -18.87 33.10 -0.75
N PRO A 227 -19.09 33.26 -2.07
CA PRO A 227 -18.98 34.57 -2.70
C PRO A 227 -19.86 35.54 -1.91
N ALA A 228 -19.27 36.66 -1.48
CA ALA A 228 -20.02 37.72 -0.84
C ALA A 228 -21.18 38.11 -1.76
N THR A 229 -22.40 37.85 -1.32
CA THR A 229 -23.60 38.32 -2.01
C THR A 229 -23.50 39.84 -2.06
N THR A 230 -23.31 40.38 -3.26
CA THR A 230 -23.37 41.81 -3.54
C THR A 230 -24.71 42.34 -3.01
N PRO A 231 -24.73 43.40 -2.18
CA PRO A 231 -25.98 44.01 -1.77
C PRO A 231 -26.72 44.55 -3.01
N PRO A 232 -28.06 44.50 -3.06
CA PRO A 232 -28.82 45.10 -4.15
C PRO A 232 -28.55 46.61 -4.21
N PRO A 233 -28.63 47.24 -5.40
CA PRO A 233 -28.31 48.66 -5.54
C PRO A 233 -29.30 49.51 -4.75
N ALA A 234 -28.77 50.44 -3.96
CA ALA A 234 -29.55 51.45 -3.25
C ALA A 234 -30.20 52.41 -4.26
N GLU A 235 -31.53 52.46 -4.26
CA GLU A 235 -32.29 53.51 -4.94
C GLU A 235 -32.09 54.86 -4.25
N GLY A 236 -31.62 55.83 -5.05
CA GLY A 236 -32.12 57.20 -5.07
C GLY A 236 -31.88 58.08 -3.83
N THR A 237 -30.88 58.96 -3.91
CA THR A 237 -31.01 60.29 -3.29
C THR A 237 -30.30 61.32 -4.17
N GLN A 238 -31.08 62.02 -5.00
CA GLN A 238 -30.64 63.26 -5.65
C GLN A 238 -30.62 64.38 -4.62
N SER A 239 -29.45 64.97 -4.45
CA SER A 239 -29.25 66.22 -3.71
C SER A 239 -29.64 67.42 -4.57
N ALA A 240 -30.41 68.35 -4.02
CA ALA A 240 -30.41 69.75 -4.44
C ALA A 240 -30.68 70.65 -3.22
N LEU A 241 -29.68 71.46 -2.88
CA LEU A 241 -29.68 72.47 -1.83
C LEU A 241 -30.24 73.81 -2.37
N GLU A 242 -31.07 74.43 -1.53
CA GLU A 242 -31.17 75.86 -1.20
C GLU A 242 -31.16 76.94 -2.31
N ASN A 243 -32.26 77.70 -2.42
CA ASN A 243 -32.39 78.96 -1.68
C ASN A 243 -33.80 79.58 -1.80
N GLY A 244 -34.27 80.17 -0.71
CA GLY A 244 -35.64 80.63 -0.52
C GLY A 244 -35.99 81.99 -1.13
N ASN A 245 -37.30 82.28 -1.21
CA ASN A 245 -37.90 83.49 -0.64
C ASN A 245 -39.45 83.41 -0.74
N GLY A 246 -40.13 83.86 0.32
CA GLY A 246 -41.34 84.67 0.20
C GLY A 246 -42.70 84.03 -0.15
N ASN A 247 -43.52 83.92 0.90
CA ASN A 247 -44.86 84.52 1.01
C ASN A 247 -46.10 83.79 0.44
N GLY A 248 -47.13 83.72 1.30
CA GLY A 248 -48.50 84.03 0.89
C GLY A 248 -49.48 82.86 0.75
N ASN A 249 -50.29 82.69 1.79
CA ASN A 249 -51.61 82.05 1.84
C ASN A 249 -52.38 81.89 0.51
N ASN A 250 -52.98 80.71 0.36
CA ASN A 250 -54.12 80.44 -0.51
C ASN A 250 -55.32 81.33 -0.15
N ASP A 251 -55.88 81.99 -1.17
CA ASP A 251 -57.33 82.19 -1.23
C ASP A 251 -57.82 82.13 -2.69
N ASN A 252 -58.86 81.30 -2.87
CA ASN A 252 -59.90 81.24 -3.90
C ASN A 252 -59.67 81.60 -5.37
N GLY A 253 -60.25 80.75 -6.23
CA GLY A 253 -61.10 81.26 -7.32
C GLY A 253 -60.87 80.66 -8.71
N ASN A 254 -61.62 79.60 -8.99
CA ASN A 254 -62.55 79.47 -10.13
C ASN A 254 -62.08 79.79 -11.57
N GLY A 255 -62.32 78.85 -12.50
CA GLY A 255 -62.78 79.21 -13.85
C GLY A 255 -62.05 78.58 -15.04
N SER A 256 -62.66 77.52 -15.57
CA SER A 256 -63.08 77.40 -16.98
C SER A 256 -62.05 77.38 -18.13
N GLY A 257 -61.83 76.17 -18.67
CA GLY A 257 -62.13 75.87 -20.09
C GLY A 257 -61.16 76.36 -21.20
N PRO A 258 -61.42 76.02 -22.47
CA PRO A 258 -60.75 74.89 -23.14
C PRO A 258 -60.12 75.22 -24.53
N ALA A 259 -59.52 74.18 -25.14
CA ALA A 259 -59.20 74.02 -26.57
C ALA A 259 -58.11 74.99 -27.13
N ASN A 260 -57.38 74.74 -28.20
CA ASN A 260 -57.60 73.90 -29.37
C ASN A 260 -56.27 73.74 -30.15
N SER A 261 -56.24 72.75 -31.03
CA SER A 261 -55.41 72.63 -32.25
C SER A 261 -53.96 72.16 -32.12
#